data_AF-A0A3C1FQ67-F1
#
_entry.id   AF-A0A3C1FQ67-F1
#
_cell.length_a   1.000
_cell.length_b   1.000
_cell.length_c   1.000
_cell.angle_alpha   90.00
_cell.angle_beta   90.00
_cell.angle_gamma   90.00
#
_symmetry.space_group_name_H-M   'P 1'
#
loop_
_entity.id
_entity.type
_entity.pdbx_description
1 polymer ?
#
loop_
_entity_poly.entity_id
_entity_poly.type
_entity_poly.pdbx_seq_one_letter_code
_entity_poly.pdbx_strand_id
1 'polypeptide(L)'
;ALAQYGVTHLCGAPVVMGMLINATEAERKPLPHRVEFFTAAAPPPASVIGSMEENGFAITHLYGLTETYGPSVINDWHEEWNELPAQERASMKARQGVRYPVLEDLSVRDPDTMEAVPKDGETMGEVMFRGNVIMKGYLKNPTASQEAFGGGWYHSGDLGVWHPDGYIQLRDRSKDIIISGGENISSIEVEDTLYKHPGILEAAVVAKPDEKWGETPCAFVTRRTGHEDLTEEDVIAYCRENLAHYKCPRYV
;
A
#
# COMPACT_ATOMS: atom_id res chain seq x y z
N ALA A 1 -2.74 -2.10 27.13
CA ALA A 1 -1.46 -1.38 27.13
C ALA A 1 -1.63 0.11 26.82
N LEU A 2 -2.19 0.48 25.66
CA LEU A 2 -2.32 1.89 25.23
C LEU A 2 -2.92 2.81 26.30
N ALA A 3 -4.13 2.49 26.77
CA ALA A 3 -4.82 3.29 27.79
C ALA A 3 -4.13 3.22 29.17
N GLN A 4 -3.64 2.05 29.58
CA GLN A 4 -3.03 1.84 30.90
C GLN A 4 -1.73 2.64 31.08
N TYR A 5 -0.89 2.68 30.05
CA TYR A 5 0.42 3.33 30.09
C TYR A 5 0.44 4.71 29.44
N GLY A 6 -0.71 5.19 28.93
CA GLY A 6 -0.80 6.49 28.26
C GLY A 6 0.10 6.58 27.03
N VAL A 7 0.16 5.53 26.21
CA VAL A 7 1.00 5.48 25.01
C VAL A 7 0.60 6.60 24.05
N THR A 8 1.56 7.42 23.62
CA THR A 8 1.34 8.54 22.69
C THR A 8 1.70 8.20 21.25
N HIS A 9 2.62 7.25 21.04
CA HIS A 9 3.14 6.85 19.72
C HIS A 9 3.18 5.33 19.61
N LEU A 10 2.74 4.80 18.48
CA LEU A 10 2.75 3.37 18.15
C LEU A 10 3.24 3.19 16.71
N CYS A 11 4.03 2.15 16.47
CA CYS A 11 4.39 1.72 15.11
C CYS A 11 3.81 0.32 14.87
N GLY A 12 3.26 0.09 13.68
CA GLY A 12 2.71 -1.22 13.32
C GLY A 12 2.38 -1.34 11.85
N ALA A 13 2.22 -2.57 11.37
CA ALA A 13 1.72 -2.83 10.02
C ALA A 13 0.18 -2.64 9.96
N PRO A 14 -0.42 -2.51 8.77
CA PRO A 14 -1.88 -2.41 8.61
C PRO A 14 -2.68 -3.51 9.31
N VAL A 15 -2.14 -4.73 9.41
CA VAL A 15 -2.78 -5.83 10.17
C VAL A 15 -3.00 -5.47 11.65
N VAL A 16 -2.09 -4.71 12.27
CA VAL A 16 -2.23 -4.25 13.66
C VAL A 16 -3.37 -3.22 13.76
N MET A 17 -3.55 -2.38 12.74
CA MET A 17 -4.72 -1.50 12.66
C MET A 17 -6.01 -2.31 12.58
N GLY A 18 -6.04 -3.34 11.72
CA GLY A 18 -7.14 -4.28 11.62
C GLY A 18 -7.50 -4.91 12.97
N MET A 19 -6.51 -5.38 13.73
CA MET A 19 -6.72 -5.91 15.07
C MET A 19 -7.30 -4.87 16.04
N LEU A 20 -6.86 -3.61 15.97
CA LEU A 20 -7.35 -2.53 16.83
C LEU A 20 -8.80 -2.14 16.52
N ILE A 21 -9.14 -1.94 15.23
CA ILE A 21 -10.50 -1.53 14.83
C ILE A 21 -11.51 -2.67 14.99
N ASN A 22 -11.09 -3.94 14.94
CA ASN A 22 -11.98 -5.09 15.13
C ASN A 22 -11.94 -5.67 16.55
N ALA A 23 -11.26 -5.01 17.51
CA ALA A 23 -11.27 -5.41 18.91
C ALA A 23 -12.71 -5.43 19.46
N THR A 24 -13.03 -6.45 20.26
CA THR A 24 -14.35 -6.61 20.89
C THR A 24 -14.64 -5.49 21.88
N GLU A 25 -15.92 -5.27 22.22
CA GLU A 25 -16.30 -4.27 23.22
C GLU A 25 -15.61 -4.48 24.59
N ALA A 26 -15.35 -5.74 24.96
CA ALA A 26 -14.67 -6.07 26.21
C ALA A 26 -13.18 -5.66 26.21
N GLU A 27 -12.53 -5.75 25.05
CA GLU A 27 -11.13 -5.42 24.83
C GLU A 27 -10.91 -3.92 24.65
N ARG A 28 -11.87 -3.23 24.01
CA ARG A 28 -11.80 -1.78 23.78
C ARG A 28 -11.73 -1.02 25.10
N LYS A 29 -10.76 -0.12 25.19
CA LYS A 29 -10.61 0.84 26.30
C LYS A 29 -10.56 2.25 25.70
N PRO A 30 -11.27 3.23 26.29
CA PRO A 30 -11.14 4.62 25.87
C PRO A 30 -9.67 5.06 25.92
N LEU A 31 -9.20 5.69 24.84
CA LEU A 31 -7.88 6.28 24.80
C LEU A 31 -7.92 7.62 25.54
N PRO A 32 -6.96 7.89 26.46
CA PRO A 32 -6.94 9.15 27.21
C PRO A 32 -6.58 10.37 26.34
N HIS A 33 -6.00 10.13 25.16
CA HIS A 33 -5.60 11.12 24.18
C HIS A 33 -5.52 10.47 22.79
N ARG A 34 -5.38 11.29 21.74
CA ARG A 34 -5.14 10.80 20.38
C ARG A 34 -3.73 10.18 20.29
N VAL A 35 -3.62 8.99 19.72
CA VAL A 35 -2.34 8.26 19.60
C VAL A 35 -1.79 8.37 18.18
N GLU A 36 -0.55 8.81 18.03
CA GLU A 36 0.16 8.80 16.76
C GLU A 36 0.50 7.37 16.35
N PHE A 37 0.05 6.95 15.17
CA PHE A 37 0.28 5.63 14.62
C PHE A 37 1.08 5.74 13.32
N PHE A 38 2.30 5.24 13.35
CA PHE A 38 3.18 5.15 12.20
C PHE A 38 3.04 3.78 11.54
N THR A 39 2.64 3.77 10.28
CA THR A 39 2.40 2.54 9.52
C THR A 39 3.32 2.42 8.33
N ALA A 40 3.75 1.20 8.04
CA ALA A 40 4.63 0.89 6.92
C ALA A 40 4.37 -0.56 6.45
N ALA A 41 5.28 -1.08 5.62
CA ALA A 41 5.30 -2.43 5.06
C ALA A 41 4.26 -2.71 3.96
N ALA A 42 3.02 -2.24 4.13
CA ALA A 42 1.97 -2.34 3.11
C ALA A 42 1.09 -1.08 3.15
N PRO A 43 0.50 -0.67 2.01
CA PRO A 43 -0.46 0.42 1.99
C PRO A 43 -1.71 0.02 2.78
N PRO A 44 -2.10 0.77 3.84
CA PRO A 44 -3.36 0.52 4.51
C PRO A 44 -4.53 0.97 3.62
N PRO A 45 -5.61 0.17 3.52
CA PRO A 45 -6.81 0.60 2.80
C PRO A 45 -7.37 1.90 3.39
N ALA A 46 -7.89 2.79 2.54
CA ALA A 46 -8.46 4.06 2.98
C ALA A 46 -9.59 3.90 4.02
N SER A 47 -10.37 2.82 3.94
CA SER A 47 -11.41 2.47 4.92
C SER A 47 -10.82 2.16 6.30
N VAL A 48 -9.68 1.46 6.36
CA VAL A 48 -8.96 1.16 7.61
C VAL A 48 -8.40 2.44 8.21
N ILE A 49 -7.83 3.33 7.39
CA ILE A 49 -7.32 4.64 7.84
C ILE A 49 -8.46 5.45 8.48
N GLY A 50 -9.59 5.58 7.79
CA GLY A 50 -10.76 6.32 8.30
C GLY A 50 -11.25 5.75 9.64
N SER A 51 -11.40 4.42 9.73
CA SER A 51 -11.83 3.77 10.96
C SER A 51 -10.85 3.97 12.12
N MET A 52 -9.54 3.94 11.87
CA MET A 52 -8.53 4.24 12.89
C MET A 52 -8.65 5.68 13.41
N GLU A 53 -8.86 6.65 12.53
CA GLU A 53 -9.00 8.06 12.94
C GLU A 53 -10.24 8.29 13.80
N GLU A 54 -11.37 7.66 13.46
CA GLU A 54 -12.60 7.67 14.27
C GLU A 54 -12.39 7.05 15.66
N ASN A 55 -11.45 6.11 15.79
CA ASN A 55 -11.12 5.42 17.04
C ASN A 55 -9.96 6.08 17.81
N GLY A 56 -9.63 7.34 17.51
CA GLY A 56 -8.69 8.13 18.30
C GLY A 56 -7.22 7.97 17.92
N PHE A 57 -6.93 7.55 16.69
CA PHE A 57 -5.56 7.48 16.16
C PHE A 57 -5.28 8.60 15.15
N ALA A 58 -4.01 8.98 15.02
CA ALA A 58 -3.49 9.85 13.98
C ALA A 58 -2.56 9.02 13.09
N ILE A 59 -2.95 8.80 11.83
CA ILE A 59 -2.18 7.92 10.94
C ILE A 59 -1.16 8.71 10.14
N THR A 60 0.09 8.27 10.23
CA THR A 60 1.20 8.66 9.35
C THR A 60 1.70 7.44 8.59
N HIS A 61 1.64 7.50 7.27
CA HIS A 61 2.12 6.42 6.40
C HIS A 61 3.59 6.65 6.04
N LEU A 62 4.38 5.60 6.20
CA LEU A 62 5.80 5.56 5.96
C LEU A 62 6.11 4.51 4.89
N TYR A 63 7.15 4.77 4.11
CA TYR A 63 7.66 3.82 3.15
C TYR A 63 9.18 3.74 3.18
N GLY A 64 9.66 2.53 2.94
CA GLY A 64 11.05 2.17 2.88
C GLY A 64 11.19 0.66 2.73
N LEU A 65 12.35 0.27 2.25
CA LEU A 65 12.79 -1.11 2.15
C LEU A 65 14.01 -1.31 3.07
N THR A 66 14.36 -2.58 3.32
CA THR A 66 15.57 -2.96 4.06
C THR A 66 16.79 -2.26 3.47
N GLU A 67 16.86 -2.19 2.14
CA GLU A 67 17.92 -1.60 1.34
C GLU A 67 17.99 -0.07 1.44
N THR A 68 16.97 0.60 1.96
CA THR A 68 16.90 2.06 2.02
C THR A 68 17.10 2.64 3.43
N TYR A 69 17.47 1.79 4.40
CA TYR A 69 17.51 2.15 5.82
C TYR A 69 16.20 2.83 6.26
N GLY A 70 15.08 2.17 5.96
CA GLY A 70 13.74 2.74 6.09
C GLY A 70 13.35 3.15 7.52
N PRO A 71 12.38 4.06 7.67
CA PRO A 71 11.64 4.74 6.60
C PRO A 71 12.49 5.80 5.90
N SER A 72 12.33 5.91 4.59
CA SER A 72 13.05 6.84 3.72
C SER A 72 12.09 7.77 2.95
N VAL A 73 10.78 7.49 3.02
CA VAL A 73 9.67 8.28 2.49
C VAL A 73 8.58 8.39 3.56
N ILE A 74 7.97 9.56 3.70
CA ILE A 74 6.90 9.87 4.65
C ILE A 74 5.75 10.60 3.94
N ASN A 75 4.53 10.23 4.30
CA ASN A 75 3.36 11.06 4.05
C ASN A 75 3.40 12.25 5.02
N ASP A 76 4.17 13.28 4.65
CA ASP A 76 4.17 14.52 5.41
C ASP A 76 2.79 15.17 5.26
N TRP A 77 2.16 15.59 6.35
CA TRP A 77 0.77 16.01 6.26
C TRP A 77 0.68 17.50 5.90
N HIS A 78 -0.01 17.80 4.81
CA HIS A 78 -0.35 19.17 4.46
C HIS A 78 -1.54 19.65 5.30
N GLU A 79 -1.40 20.78 6.00
CA GLU A 79 -2.47 21.32 6.86
C GLU A 79 -3.74 21.66 6.06
N GLU A 80 -3.61 22.07 4.78
CA GLU A 80 -4.76 22.32 3.90
C GLU A 80 -5.63 21.08 3.68
N TRP A 81 -5.08 19.86 3.83
CA TRP A 81 -5.85 18.63 3.70
C TRP A 81 -6.81 18.39 4.86
N ASN A 82 -6.70 19.16 5.96
CA ASN A 82 -7.65 19.08 7.07
C ASN A 82 -9.09 19.45 6.64
N GLU A 83 -9.21 20.28 5.60
CA GLU A 83 -10.50 20.77 5.06
C GLU A 83 -11.15 19.77 4.09
N LEU A 84 -10.42 18.75 3.66
CA LEU A 84 -10.93 17.74 2.73
C LEU A 84 -11.98 16.83 3.40
N PRO A 85 -12.96 16.31 2.65
CA PRO A 85 -13.85 15.26 3.11
C PRO A 85 -13.08 14.04 3.65
N ALA A 86 -13.68 13.32 4.60
CA ALA A 86 -13.01 12.19 5.27
C ALA A 86 -12.44 11.15 4.30
N GLN A 87 -13.18 10.83 3.24
CA GLN A 87 -12.75 9.88 2.22
C GLN A 87 -11.53 10.39 1.43
N GLU A 88 -11.52 11.66 1.06
CA GLU A 88 -10.39 12.28 0.36
C GLU A 88 -9.15 12.39 1.25
N ARG A 89 -9.32 12.73 2.55
CA ARG A 89 -8.22 12.69 3.52
C ARG A 89 -7.60 11.30 3.65
N ALA A 90 -8.43 10.27 3.69
CA ALA A 90 -7.95 8.89 3.73
C ALA A 90 -7.17 8.54 2.45
N SER A 91 -7.62 9.00 1.27
CA SER A 91 -6.87 8.86 0.02
C SER A 91 -5.54 9.61 0.04
N MET A 92 -5.46 10.81 0.63
CA MET A 92 -4.19 11.54 0.79
C MET A 92 -3.24 10.77 1.71
N LYS A 93 -3.73 10.26 2.85
CA LYS A 93 -2.94 9.45 3.81
C LYS A 93 -2.46 8.12 3.25
N ALA A 94 -3.19 7.55 2.30
CA ALA A 94 -2.80 6.29 1.66
C ALA A 94 -1.54 6.42 0.79
N ARG A 95 -1.21 7.63 0.30
CA ARG A 95 0.02 7.88 -0.47
C ARG A 95 1.26 7.66 0.40
N GLN A 96 2.38 7.23 -0.18
CA GLN A 96 3.64 7.04 0.55
C GLN A 96 4.35 8.36 0.84
N GLY A 97 4.19 9.33 -0.05
CA GLY A 97 4.55 10.72 0.21
C GLY A 97 5.89 11.15 -0.37
N VAL A 98 6.68 11.87 0.42
CA VAL A 98 7.91 12.55 -0.02
C VAL A 98 9.14 12.01 0.69
N ARG A 99 10.31 12.21 0.11
CA ARG A 99 11.57 11.74 0.68
C ARG A 99 11.86 12.37 2.03
N TYR A 100 12.51 11.60 2.91
CA TYR A 100 13.13 12.14 4.11
C TYR A 100 14.28 13.10 3.76
N PRO A 101 14.58 14.09 4.60
CA PRO A 101 15.70 15.00 4.37
C PRO A 101 17.07 14.31 4.19
N VAL A 102 17.24 13.13 4.80
CA VAL A 102 18.49 12.34 4.72
C VAL A 102 18.61 11.47 3.46
N LEU A 103 17.52 11.28 2.72
CA LEU A 103 17.56 10.64 1.41
C LEU A 103 17.91 11.71 0.37
N GLU A 104 18.98 11.53 -0.39
CA GLU A 104 19.45 12.54 -1.36
C GLU A 104 18.39 12.79 -2.44
N ASP A 105 17.83 11.73 -3.01
CA ASP A 105 16.89 11.82 -4.12
C ASP A 105 15.89 10.64 -4.16
N LEU A 106 14.70 10.92 -4.68
CA LEU A 106 13.59 9.98 -4.86
C LEU A 106 12.88 10.33 -6.17
N SER A 107 12.70 9.35 -7.04
CA SER A 107 12.10 9.57 -8.36
C SER A 107 11.24 8.37 -8.74
N VAL A 108 10.12 8.62 -9.42
CA VAL A 108 9.44 7.58 -10.19
C VAL A 108 9.99 7.63 -11.61
N ARG A 109 10.46 6.51 -12.14
CA ARG A 109 11.18 6.44 -13.42
C ARG A 109 10.71 5.26 -14.25
N ASP A 110 10.75 5.40 -15.57
CA ASP A 110 10.67 4.25 -16.45
C ASP A 110 11.91 3.36 -16.25
N PRO A 111 11.75 2.07 -15.93
CA PRO A 111 12.86 1.22 -15.51
C PRO A 111 13.82 0.85 -16.65
N ASP A 112 13.38 0.96 -17.91
CA ASP A 112 14.19 0.60 -19.09
C ASP A 112 14.98 1.80 -19.61
N THR A 113 14.31 2.96 -19.74
CA THR A 113 14.90 4.20 -20.28
C THR A 113 15.59 5.02 -19.20
N MET A 114 15.28 4.77 -17.93
CA MET A 114 15.69 5.57 -16.79
C MET A 114 15.22 7.02 -16.87
N GLU A 115 14.21 7.36 -17.67
CA GLU A 115 13.62 8.71 -17.70
C GLU A 115 12.62 8.88 -16.54
N ALA A 116 12.56 10.08 -15.95
CA ALA A 116 11.57 10.35 -14.92
C ALA A 116 10.17 10.45 -15.54
N VAL A 117 9.18 9.82 -14.91
CA VAL A 117 7.79 9.93 -15.37
C VAL A 117 7.23 11.33 -15.07
N PRO A 118 6.26 11.83 -15.85
CA PRO A 118 5.55 13.07 -15.52
C PRO A 118 4.86 12.98 -14.16
N LYS A 119 4.71 14.13 -13.50
CA LYS A 119 4.03 14.24 -12.20
C LYS A 119 2.53 14.45 -12.36
N ASP A 120 1.87 13.54 -13.07
CA ASP A 120 0.44 13.62 -13.41
C ASP A 120 -0.46 12.78 -12.47
N GLY A 121 0.14 11.95 -11.60
CA GLY A 121 -0.59 11.01 -10.74
C GLY A 121 -1.16 9.79 -11.48
N GLU A 122 -0.79 9.61 -12.76
CA GLU A 122 -1.34 8.60 -13.67
C GLU A 122 -0.26 7.74 -14.32
N THR A 123 0.84 8.34 -14.79
CA THR A 123 1.91 7.63 -15.49
C THR A 123 2.69 6.76 -14.51
N MET A 124 2.66 5.46 -14.78
CA MET A 124 3.32 4.45 -13.96
C MET A 124 4.83 4.42 -14.23
N GLY A 125 5.62 4.26 -13.18
CA GLY A 125 7.03 3.90 -13.26
C GLY A 125 7.50 3.16 -12.00
N GLU A 126 8.77 2.81 -11.94
CA GLU A 126 9.41 2.26 -10.76
C GLU A 126 9.84 3.38 -9.81
N VAL A 127 9.56 3.20 -8.52
CA VAL A 127 10.08 4.09 -7.48
C VAL A 127 11.54 3.78 -7.23
N MET A 128 12.41 4.76 -7.44
CA MET A 128 13.85 4.60 -7.33
C MET A 128 14.44 5.59 -6.34
N PHE A 129 15.49 5.14 -5.67
CA PHE A 129 16.14 5.86 -4.57
C PHE A 129 17.59 6.19 -4.92
N ARG A 130 18.07 7.35 -4.47
CA ARG A 130 19.50 7.67 -4.51
C ARG A 130 19.91 8.35 -3.21
N GLY A 131 21.09 8.01 -2.70
CA GLY A 131 21.69 8.69 -1.55
C GLY A 131 22.47 7.79 -0.62
N ASN A 132 23.05 8.40 0.42
CA ASN A 132 23.94 7.76 1.38
C ASN A 132 23.24 6.82 2.38
N VAL A 133 21.91 6.89 2.48
CA VAL A 133 21.10 6.00 3.34
C VAL A 133 20.72 4.69 2.63
N ILE A 134 21.07 4.55 1.36
CA ILE A 134 20.87 3.32 0.60
C ILE A 134 21.99 2.33 0.89
N MET A 135 21.67 1.05 0.89
CA MET A 135 22.61 -0.04 1.15
C MET A 135 23.84 0.06 0.25
N LYS A 136 24.93 -0.60 0.66
CA LYS A 136 26.12 -0.73 -0.19
C LYS A 136 25.94 -1.76 -1.33
N GLY A 137 24.98 -2.67 -1.18
CA GLY A 137 24.78 -3.83 -2.04
C GLY A 137 24.60 -5.13 -1.26
N TYR A 138 24.32 -6.20 -1.98
CA TYR A 138 24.07 -7.52 -1.41
C TYR A 138 25.38 -8.26 -1.12
N LEU A 139 25.50 -8.79 0.10
CA LEU A 139 26.69 -9.49 0.56
C LEU A 139 27.01 -10.71 -0.35
N LYS A 140 28.22 -10.73 -0.91
CA LYS A 140 28.73 -11.80 -1.80
C LYS A 140 27.90 -12.01 -3.08
N ASN A 141 27.07 -11.04 -3.46
CA ASN A 141 26.30 -11.10 -4.70
C ASN A 141 26.54 -9.81 -5.52
N PRO A 142 27.72 -9.70 -6.19
CA PRO A 142 28.05 -8.51 -6.97
C PRO A 142 27.12 -8.31 -8.16
N THR A 143 26.60 -9.40 -8.75
CA THR A 143 25.64 -9.34 -9.87
C THR A 143 24.34 -8.68 -9.42
N ALA A 144 23.68 -9.19 -8.37
CA ALA A 144 22.45 -8.57 -7.86
C ALA A 144 22.69 -7.16 -7.35
N SER A 145 23.88 -6.85 -6.83
CA SER A 145 24.22 -5.48 -6.44
C SER A 145 24.29 -4.56 -7.65
N GLN A 146 24.93 -4.98 -8.75
CA GLN A 146 25.00 -4.18 -9.98
C GLN A 146 23.62 -3.98 -10.60
N GLU A 147 22.80 -5.03 -10.64
CA GLU A 147 21.42 -4.97 -11.12
C GLU A 147 20.57 -4.00 -10.28
N ALA A 148 20.66 -4.09 -8.95
CA ALA A 148 19.91 -3.21 -8.06
C ALA A 148 20.32 -1.74 -8.16
N PHE A 149 21.53 -1.43 -8.64
CA PHE A 149 22.04 -0.06 -8.80
C PHE A 149 22.11 0.42 -10.26
N GLY A 150 21.27 -0.17 -11.13
CA GLY A 150 21.12 0.24 -12.53
C GLY A 150 20.97 1.76 -12.70
N GLY A 151 21.68 2.33 -13.67
CA GLY A 151 21.61 3.76 -13.99
C GLY A 151 21.97 4.73 -12.84
N GLY A 152 22.66 4.26 -11.79
CA GLY A 152 23.06 5.09 -10.64
C GLY A 152 21.95 5.30 -9.60
N TRP A 153 20.87 4.54 -9.69
CA TRP A 153 19.73 4.56 -8.77
C TRP A 153 19.51 3.17 -8.18
N TYR A 154 19.02 3.12 -6.94
CA TYR A 154 18.51 1.87 -6.38
C TYR A 154 17.10 1.60 -6.88
N HIS A 155 16.96 0.48 -7.59
CA HIS A 155 15.72 -0.08 -8.09
C HIS A 155 14.97 -0.81 -6.95
N SER A 156 13.84 -0.26 -6.50
CA SER A 156 13.06 -0.85 -5.40
C SER A 156 12.24 -2.06 -5.82
N GLY A 157 11.91 -2.16 -7.12
CA GLY A 157 10.91 -3.08 -7.65
C GLY A 157 9.47 -2.68 -7.35
N ASP A 158 9.21 -1.61 -6.62
CA ASP A 158 7.86 -1.11 -6.36
C ASP A 158 7.44 -0.13 -7.47
N LEU A 159 6.24 -0.32 -8.01
CA LEU A 159 5.67 0.52 -9.05
C LEU A 159 4.71 1.54 -8.46
N GLY A 160 4.74 2.75 -9.01
CA GLY A 160 3.90 3.83 -8.54
C GLY A 160 3.76 4.96 -9.53
N VAL A 161 3.01 5.97 -9.10
CA VAL A 161 2.79 7.21 -9.83
C VAL A 161 3.37 8.37 -9.03
N TRP A 162 3.68 9.46 -9.73
CA TRP A 162 4.15 10.70 -9.11
C TRP A 162 3.10 11.78 -9.22
N HIS A 163 2.63 12.31 -8.10
CA HIS A 163 1.59 13.34 -8.07
C HIS A 163 2.15 14.75 -8.29
N PRO A 164 1.33 15.72 -8.77
CA PRO A 164 1.75 17.10 -8.99
C PRO A 164 2.32 17.81 -7.76
N ASP A 165 1.86 17.43 -6.57
CA ASP A 165 2.36 17.90 -5.26
C ASP A 165 3.71 17.30 -4.86
N GLY A 166 4.26 16.39 -5.67
CA GLY A 166 5.53 15.70 -5.43
C GLY A 166 5.41 14.39 -4.65
N TYR A 167 4.20 13.99 -4.25
CA TYR A 167 3.97 12.75 -3.50
C TYR A 167 4.06 11.55 -4.43
N ILE A 168 4.73 10.50 -3.99
CA ILE A 168 4.63 9.20 -4.66
C ILE A 168 3.47 8.40 -4.08
N GLN A 169 2.85 7.59 -4.93
CA GLN A 169 1.85 6.62 -4.53
C GLN A 169 2.18 5.28 -5.18
N LEU A 170 2.41 4.27 -4.35
CA LEU A 170 2.59 2.89 -4.79
C LEU A 170 1.27 2.34 -5.31
N ARG A 171 1.37 1.59 -6.40
CA ARG A 171 0.24 0.97 -7.09
C ARG A 171 0.45 -0.53 -7.30
N ASP A 172 1.70 -0.99 -7.31
CA ASP A 172 2.00 -2.42 -7.39
C ASP A 172 3.45 -2.73 -7.02
N ARG A 173 3.83 -4.00 -7.10
CA ARG A 173 5.22 -4.41 -7.32
C ARG A 173 5.40 -4.94 -8.73
N SER A 174 6.54 -4.64 -9.33
CA SER A 174 6.88 -5.11 -10.67
C SER A 174 6.84 -6.63 -10.81
N LYS A 175 7.07 -7.37 -9.72
CA LYS A 175 6.99 -8.84 -9.67
C LYS A 175 5.61 -9.38 -9.31
N ASP A 176 4.72 -8.53 -8.80
CA ASP A 176 3.37 -8.92 -8.35
C ASP A 176 2.27 -8.47 -9.34
N ILE A 177 2.62 -7.75 -10.42
CA ILE A 177 1.72 -7.51 -11.56
C ILE A 177 1.28 -8.85 -12.13
N ILE A 178 -0.03 -9.05 -12.21
CA ILE A 178 -0.64 -10.23 -12.80
C ILE A 178 -0.82 -9.97 -14.30
N ILE A 179 -0.14 -10.74 -15.14
CA ILE A 179 -0.23 -10.59 -16.60
C ILE A 179 -1.25 -11.58 -17.14
N SER A 180 -2.47 -11.12 -17.38
CA SER A 180 -3.58 -11.97 -17.86
C SER A 180 -3.91 -11.66 -19.31
N GLY A 181 -3.56 -12.57 -20.22
CA GLY A 181 -3.89 -12.41 -21.64
C GLY A 181 -3.19 -11.23 -22.33
N GLY A 182 -2.07 -10.76 -21.78
CA GLY A 182 -1.35 -9.58 -22.27
C GLY A 182 -1.78 -8.27 -21.62
N GLU A 183 -2.75 -8.30 -20.70
CA GLU A 183 -3.16 -7.14 -19.91
C GLU A 183 -2.51 -7.18 -18.52
N ASN A 184 -2.03 -6.02 -18.05
CA ASN A 184 -1.47 -5.88 -16.71
C ASN A 184 -2.59 -5.60 -15.71
N ILE A 185 -2.70 -6.45 -14.69
CA ILE A 185 -3.69 -6.31 -13.61
C ILE A 185 -2.94 -6.04 -12.32
N SER A 186 -3.30 -4.95 -11.65
CA SER A 186 -2.74 -4.60 -10.34
C SER A 186 -3.42 -5.39 -9.24
N SER A 187 -2.62 -6.16 -8.49
CA SER A 187 -3.11 -6.91 -7.31
C SER A 187 -3.71 -5.95 -6.27
N ILE A 188 -3.04 -4.83 -6.00
CA ILE A 188 -3.47 -3.79 -5.07
C ILE A 188 -4.80 -3.16 -5.49
N GLU A 189 -5.03 -2.90 -6.79
CA GLU A 189 -6.31 -2.34 -7.26
C GLU A 189 -7.49 -3.29 -6.97
N VAL A 190 -7.26 -4.60 -7.14
CA VAL A 190 -8.26 -5.62 -6.83
C VAL A 190 -8.48 -5.73 -5.32
N GLU A 191 -7.42 -5.73 -4.52
CA GLU A 191 -7.49 -5.73 -3.05
C GLU A 191 -8.24 -4.51 -2.51
N ASP A 192 -7.89 -3.30 -2.96
CA ASP A 192 -8.55 -2.04 -2.58
C ASP A 192 -10.05 -2.05 -2.88
N THR A 193 -10.45 -2.74 -3.96
CA THR A 193 -11.86 -2.94 -4.28
C THR A 193 -12.49 -3.91 -3.30
N LEU A 194 -11.88 -5.07 -3.06
CA LEU A 194 -12.38 -6.08 -2.11
C LEU A 194 -12.53 -5.52 -0.68
N TYR A 195 -11.61 -4.65 -0.24
CA TYR A 195 -11.67 -3.99 1.06
C TYR A 195 -12.85 -3.04 1.26
N LYS A 196 -13.55 -2.66 0.19
CA LYS A 196 -14.78 -1.85 0.25
C LYS A 196 -16.04 -2.71 0.43
N HIS A 197 -15.95 -4.02 0.25
CA HIS A 197 -17.08 -4.92 0.45
C HIS A 197 -17.39 -5.09 1.95
N PRO A 198 -18.65 -4.90 2.40
CA PRO A 198 -18.99 -4.89 3.82
C PRO A 198 -18.66 -6.19 4.56
N GLY A 199 -18.80 -7.33 3.88
CA GLY A 199 -18.54 -8.66 4.44
C GLY A 199 -17.06 -9.11 4.43
N ILE A 200 -16.15 -8.31 3.87
CA ILE A 200 -14.72 -8.67 3.81
C ILE A 200 -13.96 -7.97 4.94
N LEU A 201 -13.13 -8.73 5.64
CA LEU A 201 -12.25 -8.27 6.72
C LEU A 201 -10.83 -8.03 6.20
N GLU A 202 -10.27 -9.00 5.48
CA GLU A 202 -8.94 -8.96 4.86
C GLU A 202 -9.03 -9.56 3.46
N ALA A 203 -8.22 -9.05 2.54
CA ALA A 203 -8.12 -9.57 1.18
C ALA A 203 -6.64 -9.57 0.75
N ALA A 204 -6.23 -10.60 0.02
CA ALA A 204 -4.96 -10.66 -0.67
C ALA A 204 -5.18 -11.24 -2.07
N VAL A 205 -4.53 -10.69 -3.09
CA VAL A 205 -4.69 -11.12 -4.48
C VAL A 205 -3.34 -11.51 -5.06
N VAL A 206 -3.27 -12.70 -5.64
CA VAL A 206 -2.04 -13.25 -6.23
C VAL A 206 -2.28 -13.73 -7.66
N ALA A 207 -1.20 -13.80 -8.44
CA ALA A 207 -1.21 -14.46 -9.73
C ALA A 207 -1.42 -15.97 -9.55
N LYS A 208 -2.43 -16.53 -10.20
CA LYS A 208 -2.62 -17.97 -10.34
C LYS A 208 -2.37 -18.38 -11.80
N PRO A 209 -1.50 -19.37 -12.07
CA PRO A 209 -1.32 -19.91 -13.41
C PRO A 209 -2.64 -20.35 -14.07
N ASP A 210 -2.79 -20.01 -15.34
CA ASP A 210 -3.95 -20.31 -16.17
C ASP A 210 -3.51 -20.74 -17.58
N GLU A 211 -4.08 -21.83 -18.08
CA GLU A 211 -3.68 -22.43 -19.37
C GLU A 211 -3.97 -21.51 -20.57
N LYS A 212 -4.99 -20.65 -20.48
CA LYS A 212 -5.43 -19.78 -21.57
C LYS A 212 -4.82 -18.39 -21.48
N TRP A 213 -4.73 -17.85 -20.27
CA TRP A 213 -4.37 -16.46 -20.04
C TRP A 213 -2.94 -16.27 -19.52
N GLY A 214 -2.21 -17.35 -19.29
CA GLY A 214 -0.91 -17.34 -18.62
C GLY A 214 -1.12 -17.27 -17.12
N GLU A 215 -1.68 -16.17 -16.65
CA GLU A 215 -2.04 -15.94 -15.25
C GLU A 215 -3.43 -15.31 -15.13
N THR A 216 -4.08 -15.53 -13.99
CA THR A 216 -5.35 -14.88 -13.64
C THR A 216 -5.34 -14.48 -12.16
N PRO A 217 -6.04 -13.40 -11.76
CA PRO A 217 -6.09 -13.03 -10.36
C PRO A 217 -6.86 -14.06 -9.53
N CYS A 218 -6.28 -14.45 -8.40
CA CYS A 218 -6.88 -15.29 -7.38
C CYS A 218 -6.91 -14.50 -6.08
N ALA A 219 -8.10 -14.28 -5.53
CA ALA A 219 -8.25 -13.63 -4.25
C ALA A 219 -8.25 -14.67 -3.13
N PHE A 220 -7.78 -14.27 -1.96
CA PHE A 220 -7.98 -14.95 -0.69
C PHE A 220 -8.64 -13.95 0.23
N VAL A 221 -9.79 -14.29 0.79
CA VAL A 221 -10.59 -13.36 1.62
C VAL A 221 -10.86 -13.94 3.00
N THR A 222 -10.69 -13.10 4.02
CA THR A 222 -11.18 -13.39 5.37
C THR A 222 -12.53 -12.72 5.54
N ARG A 223 -13.56 -13.48 5.90
CA ARG A 223 -14.91 -12.95 6.14
C ARG A 223 -14.95 -12.16 7.45
N ARG A 224 -15.72 -11.07 7.46
CA ARG A 224 -16.08 -10.35 8.68
C ARG A 224 -17.05 -11.21 9.51
N THR A 225 -16.96 -11.14 10.84
CA THR A 225 -17.93 -11.79 11.74
C THR A 225 -19.36 -11.36 11.41
N GLY A 226 -20.29 -12.32 11.34
CA GLY A 226 -21.68 -12.08 10.95
C GLY A 226 -21.95 -12.10 9.44
N HIS A 227 -20.95 -12.44 8.62
CA HIS A 227 -21.06 -12.62 7.17
C HIS A 227 -20.66 -14.04 6.75
N GLU A 228 -21.05 -15.05 7.54
CA GLU A 228 -20.69 -16.46 7.30
C GLU A 228 -21.30 -17.03 6.01
N ASP A 229 -22.30 -16.36 5.44
CA ASP A 229 -22.99 -16.71 4.20
C ASP A 229 -22.35 -16.14 2.93
N LEU A 230 -21.39 -15.21 3.04
CA LEU A 230 -20.74 -14.57 1.89
C LEU A 230 -20.05 -15.59 0.97
N THR A 231 -20.52 -15.77 -0.26
CA THR A 231 -20.00 -16.78 -1.19
C THR A 231 -18.87 -16.27 -2.10
N GLU A 232 -18.19 -17.19 -2.79
CA GLU A 232 -17.21 -16.83 -3.85
C GLU A 232 -17.89 -16.02 -4.96
N GLU A 233 -19.10 -16.44 -5.37
CA GLU A 233 -19.86 -15.79 -6.42
C GLU A 233 -20.22 -14.35 -6.07
N ASP A 234 -20.60 -14.09 -4.81
CA ASP A 234 -20.91 -12.74 -4.32
C ASP A 234 -19.68 -11.82 -4.41
N VAL A 235 -18.51 -12.32 -4.02
CA VAL A 235 -17.26 -11.54 -4.07
C VAL A 235 -16.86 -11.24 -5.51
N ILE A 236 -16.93 -12.23 -6.41
CA ILE A 236 -16.64 -12.01 -7.83
C ILE A 236 -17.63 -11.04 -8.47
N ALA A 237 -18.93 -11.15 -8.12
CA ALA A 237 -19.96 -10.24 -8.59
C ALA A 237 -19.67 -8.80 -8.16
N TYR A 238 -19.31 -8.59 -6.89
CA TYR A 238 -18.94 -7.27 -6.40
C TYR A 238 -17.75 -6.67 -7.16
N CYS A 239 -16.71 -7.45 -7.44
CA CYS A 239 -15.59 -6.99 -8.26
C CYS A 239 -16.05 -6.59 -9.67
N ARG A 240 -16.95 -7.36 -10.30
CA ARG A 240 -17.45 -7.05 -11.66
C ARG A 240 -18.28 -5.77 -11.73
N GLU A 241 -18.90 -5.38 -10.64
CA GLU A 241 -19.65 -4.12 -10.54
C GLU A 241 -18.74 -2.90 -10.37
N ASN A 242 -17.52 -3.10 -9.85
CA ASN A 242 -16.62 -2.02 -9.44
C ASN A 242 -15.29 -1.96 -10.21
N LEU A 243 -14.96 -2.98 -10.99
CA LEU A 243 -13.73 -3.09 -11.77
C LEU A 243 -14.03 -3.48 -13.22
N ALA A 244 -13.09 -3.16 -14.11
CA ALA A 244 -13.12 -3.71 -15.46
C ALA A 244 -13.07 -5.25 -15.40
N HIS A 245 -13.89 -5.91 -16.21
CA HIS A 245 -14.13 -7.35 -16.11
C HIS A 245 -12.85 -8.20 -16.20
N TYR A 246 -11.85 -7.78 -16.98
CA TYR A 246 -10.59 -8.51 -17.11
C TYR A 246 -9.73 -8.48 -15.83
N LYS A 247 -9.94 -7.50 -14.95
CA LYS A 247 -9.23 -7.37 -13.66
C LYS A 247 -9.84 -8.20 -12.54
N CYS A 248 -11.08 -8.66 -12.72
CA CYS A 248 -11.81 -9.36 -11.67
C CYS A 248 -11.15 -10.73 -11.37
N PRO A 249 -11.07 -11.13 -10.09
CA PRO A 249 -10.56 -12.44 -9.74
C PRO A 249 -11.43 -13.54 -10.35
N ARG A 250 -10.78 -14.63 -10.77
CA ARG A 250 -11.46 -15.83 -11.28
C ARG A 250 -11.72 -16.88 -10.21
N TYR A 251 -11.04 -16.74 -9.07
CA TYR A 251 -11.09 -17.63 -7.92
C TYR A 251 -11.04 -16.78 -6.65
N VAL A 252 -11.78 -17.16 -5.62
CA VAL A 252 -11.84 -16.50 -4.30
C VAL A 252 -11.78 -17.55 -3.18
#